data_AF-A0A2Z4WES2-F1
#
_entry.id   AF-A0A2Z4WES2-F1
#
_cell.length_a   1.000
_cell.length_b   1.000
_cell.length_c   1.000
_cell.angle_alpha   90.00
_cell.angle_beta   90.00
_cell.angle_gamma   90.00
#
_symmetry.space_group_name_H-M   'P 1'
#
loop_
_entity.id
_entity.type
_entity.pdbx_description
1 polymer ?
#
loop_
_entity_poly.entity_id
_entity_poly.type
_entity_poly.pdbx_seq_one_letter_code
_entity_poly.pdbx_strand_id
1 'polypeptide(L)' 'MKIKIDNKEISEKMILNFCYGLSLVACSSLFILKIVLNTRISWFLIIFCLVSSLYFYKLANNN' A
#
# COMPACT_ATOMS: atom_id res chain seq x y z
N MET A 1 15.84 7.37 7.47
CA MET A 1 17.09 6.97 6.79
C MET A 1 17.06 7.47 5.34
N LYS A 2 18.13 8.12 4.82
CA LYS A 2 18.13 8.64 3.44
C LYS A 2 18.56 7.54 2.47
N ILE A 3 17.65 7.11 1.58
CA ILE A 3 17.94 6.12 0.54
C ILE A 3 18.28 6.89 -0.74
N LYS A 4 19.50 6.73 -1.26
CA LYS A 4 19.91 7.31 -2.56
C LYS A 4 19.54 6.33 -3.67
N ILE A 5 18.64 6.74 -4.56
CA ILE A 5 18.33 6.03 -5.81
C ILE A 5 18.61 7.02 -6.94
N ASP A 6 19.52 6.64 -7.84
CA ASP A 6 19.75 7.30 -9.14
C ASP A 6 19.92 8.84 -9.05
N ASN A 7 20.87 9.27 -8.21
CA ASN A 7 21.24 10.68 -7.97
C ASN A 7 20.16 11.61 -7.39
N LYS A 8 18.96 11.12 -7.07
CA LYS A 8 17.94 11.88 -6.32
C LYS A 8 17.92 11.46 -4.86
N GLU A 9 17.93 12.44 -3.96
CA GLU A 9 17.60 12.21 -2.54
C GLU A 9 16.09 11.96 -2.45
N ILE A 10 15.68 10.70 -2.51
CA ILE A 10 14.30 10.34 -2.26
C ILE A 10 14.13 10.26 -0.75
N SER A 11 13.29 11.15 -0.21
CA SER A 11 12.92 11.09 1.20
C SER A 11 12.18 9.79 1.48
N GLU A 12 12.48 9.15 2.62
CA GLU A 12 11.79 7.95 3.11
C GLU A 12 10.28 8.16 3.13
N LYS A 13 9.83 9.38 3.42
CA LYS A 13 8.43 9.81 3.34
C LYS A 13 7.82 9.71 1.94
N MET A 14 8.59 10.02 0.91
CA MET A 14 8.15 9.93 -0.48
C MET A 14 7.98 8.46 -0.91
N ILE A 15 8.87 7.58 -0.48
CA ILE A 15 8.77 6.12 -0.71
C ILE A 15 7.56 5.56 0.04
N LEU A 16 7.38 5.93 1.31
CA LEU A 16 6.26 5.47 2.12
C LEU A 16 4.92 5.94 1.55
N ASN A 17 4.82 7.18 1.08
CA ASN A 17 3.62 7.69 0.40
C ASN A 17 3.35 6.95 -0.91
N PHE A 18 4.39 6.64 -1.69
CA PHE A 18 4.26 5.86 -2.91
C PHE A 18 3.75 4.43 -2.62
N CYS A 19 4.35 3.74 -1.65
CA CYS A 19 3.92 2.41 -1.21
C CYS A 19 2.49 2.43 -0.65
N TYR A 20 2.14 3.47 0.10
CA TYR A 20 0.78 3.67 0.58
C TYR A 20 -0.22 3.77 -0.57
N GLY A 21 0.04 4.66 -1.54
CA GLY A 21 -0.83 4.80 -2.72
C GLY A 21 -0.97 3.49 -3.50
N LEU A 22 0.13 2.77 -3.70
CA LEU A 22 0.13 1.49 -4.43
C LEU A 22 -0.64 0.39 -3.68
N SER A 23 -0.52 0.35 -2.35
CA SER A 23 -1.28 -0.57 -1.50
C SER A 23 -2.79 -0.29 -1.52
N LEU A 24 -3.18 0.99 -1.56
CA LEU A 24 -4.58 1.43 -1.64
C LEU A 24 -5.22 0.95 -2.94
N VAL A 25 -4.53 1.17 -4.07
CA VAL A 25 -4.98 0.73 -5.39
C VAL A 25 -5.11 -0.79 -5.46
N ALA A 26 -4.13 -1.52 -4.91
CA ALA A 26 -4.18 -2.98 -4.84
C ALA A 26 -5.36 -3.47 -3.97
N CYS A 27 -5.63 -2.81 -2.85
CA CYS A 27 -6.73 -3.19 -1.97
C CYS A 27 -8.11 -2.97 -2.63
N SER A 28 -8.29 -1.83 -3.30
CA SER A 28 -9.52 -1.52 -4.04
C SER A 28 -9.72 -2.50 -5.21
N SER A 29 -8.66 -2.84 -5.94
CA SER A 29 -8.77 -3.78 -7.06
C SER A 29 -9.09 -5.21 -6.60
N LEU A 30 -8.49 -5.69 -5.50
CA LEU A 30 -8.83 -6.98 -4.89
C LEU A 30 -10.29 -7.03 -4.40
N PHE A 31 -10.79 -5.94 -3.83
CA PHE A 31 -12.17 -5.82 -3.38
C PHE A 31 -13.16 -5.88 -4.56
N ILE A 32 -12.86 -5.14 -5.64
CA ILE A 32 -13.64 -5.17 -6.89
C ILE A 32 -13.60 -6.58 -7.51
N LEU A 33 -12.43 -7.21 -7.61
CA LEU A 33 -12.29 -8.57 -8.13
C LEU A 33 -13.13 -9.57 -7.32
N LYS A 34 -13.19 -9.39 -5.99
CA LYS A 34 -13.94 -10.25 -5.10
C LYS A 34 -15.45 -10.08 -5.26
N ILE A 35 -15.95 -8.85 -5.36
CA ILE A 35 -17.39 -8.55 -5.40
C ILE A 35 -17.94 -8.64 -6.83
N VAL A 36 -17.30 -7.98 -7.79
CA VAL A 36 -17.81 -7.83 -9.16
C VAL A 36 -17.53 -9.08 -9.99
N LEU A 37 -16.29 -9.59 -9.93
CA LEU A 37 -15.87 -10.77 -10.71
C LEU A 37 -16.03 -12.09 -9.94
N ASN A 38 -16.58 -12.03 -8.72
CA ASN A 38 -16.81 -13.17 -7.82
C ASN A 38 -15.61 -14.13 -7.70
N THR A 39 -14.39 -13.58 -7.74
CA THR A 39 -13.17 -14.38 -7.70
C THR A 39 -12.97 -15.03 -6.34
N ARG A 40 -12.30 -16.19 -6.30
CA ARG A 40 -12.00 -16.94 -5.07
C ARG A 40 -10.87 -16.32 -4.25
N ILE A 41 -10.84 -15.00 -4.14
CA ILE A 41 -9.92 -14.28 -3.23
C ILE A 41 -10.45 -14.44 -1.80
N SER A 42 -9.58 -14.75 -0.86
CA SER A 42 -9.96 -14.84 0.55
C SER A 42 -10.18 -13.44 1.13
N TRP A 43 -11.23 -13.27 1.93
CA TRP A 43 -11.46 -12.04 2.70
C TRP A 43 -10.28 -11.71 3.63
N PHE A 44 -9.59 -12.74 4.13
CA PHE A 44 -8.38 -12.57 4.92
C PHE A 44 -7.29 -11.80 4.16
N LEU A 45 -7.14 -12.05 2.86
CA LEU A 45 -6.13 -11.39 2.02
C LEU A 45 -6.44 -9.90 1.81
N ILE A 46 -7.73 -9.56 1.68
CA ILE A 46 -8.20 -8.17 1.58
C ILE A 46 -7.98 -7.44 2.91
N ILE A 47 -8.32 -8.08 4.05
CA ILE A 47 -8.09 -7.51 5.38
C ILE A 47 -6.60 -7.30 5.64
N PHE A 48 -5.76 -8.28 5.28
CA PHE A 48 -4.31 -8.16 5.40
C PHE A 48 -3.78 -6.98 4.57
N CYS A 49 -4.27 -6.82 3.34
CA CYS A 49 -3.93 -5.68 2.48
C CYS A 49 -4.34 -4.32 3.09
N LEU A 50 -5.55 -4.22 3.67
CA LEU A 50 -6.00 -3.03 4.40
C LEU A 50 -5.09 -2.70 5.59
N VAL A 51 -4.74 -3.70 6.39
CA VAL A 51 -3.89 -3.52 7.57
C VAL A 51 -2.48 -3.06 7.17
N SER A 52 -1.91 -3.63 6.10
CA SER A 52 -0.62 -3.16 5.56
C SER A 52 -0.69 -1.71 5.09
N SER A 53 -1.77 -1.31 4.39
CA SER A 53 -1.96 0.08 3.96
C SER A 53 -2.03 1.06 5.13
N LEU A 54 -2.79 0.72 6.19
CA LEU A 54 -2.86 1.52 7.42
C LEU A 54 -1.51 1.60 8.14
N TYR A 55 -0.72 0.54 8.12
CA TYR A 55 0.63 0.55 8.68
C TYR A 55 1.55 1.51 7.94
N PHE A 56 1.57 1.46 6.59
CA PHE A 56 2.35 2.39 5.77
C PHE A 56 1.90 3.84 5.95
N TYR A 57 0.60 4.10 6.06
CA TYR A 57 0.07 5.43 6.36
C TYR A 57 0.57 5.97 7.70
N LYS A 58 0.48 5.15 8.75
CA LYS A 58 0.97 5.53 10.08
C LYS A 58 2.47 5.80 10.08
N LEU A 59 3.24 4.99 9.34
CA LEU A 59 4.69 5.14 9.22
C LEU A 59 5.07 6.40 8.41
N ALA A 60 4.32 6.72 7.35
CA ALA A 60 4.52 7.93 6.55
C ALA A 60 4.18 9.22 7.29
N ASN A 61 3.22 9.16 8.22
CA ASN A 61 2.76 10.33 8.98
C ASN A 61 3.60 10.60 10.24
N ASN A 62 4.17 9.55 10.85
CA ASN A 62 5.05 9.67 12.02
C ASN A 62 6.51 10.03 11.66
N ASN A 63 6.89 9.96 10.39
CA ASN A 63 8.21 10.33 9.85
C ASN A 63 8.14 11.61 8.99
#